data_AF-A0A349ZY64-F1
#
_entry.id   AF-A0A349ZY64-F1
#
_cell.length_a   1.000
_cell.length_b   1.000
_cell.length_c   1.000
_cell.angle_alpha   90.00
_cell.angle_beta   90.00
_cell.angle_gamma   90.00
#
_symmetry.space_group_name_H-M   'P 1'
#
loop_
_entity.id
_entity.type
_entity.pdbx_description
1 polymer ?
#
loop_
_entity_poly.entity_id
_entity_poly.type
_entity_poly.pdbx_seq_one_letter_code
_entity_poly.pdbx_strand_id
1 'polypeptide(L)'
;KQDYYMMIGDNRDASLDARFFGFVPEENIVGSPMFTWLSVEGLFPDRSSSYQPDGKRLRWDRMFKATNTGEAEKTSYWWIAAIVLILFFGWDFFAKLFRKKEEE
;
A
#
# COMPACT_ATOMS: atom_id res chain seq x y z
N LYS A 1 -5.89 -28.90 15.32
CA LYS A 1 -4.48 -28.47 15.21
C LYS A 1 -4.51 -27.07 14.65
N GLN A 2 -3.85 -26.12 15.30
CA GLN A 2 -3.91 -24.69 14.96
C GLN A 2 -2.49 -24.22 14.69
N ASP A 3 -2.32 -23.44 13.63
CA ASP A 3 -1.03 -22.86 13.28
C ASP A 3 -0.84 -21.50 13.97
N TYR A 4 0.42 -21.18 14.25
CA TYR A 4 0.83 -20.01 15.02
C TYR A 4 2.05 -19.36 14.37
N TYR A 5 2.10 -18.03 14.40
CA TYR A 5 3.11 -17.24 13.71
C TYR A 5 3.82 -16.27 14.67
N MET A 6 5.14 -16.18 14.56
CA MET A 6 5.93 -15.19 15.29
C MET A 6 5.97 -13.90 14.45
N MET A 7 5.21 -12.89 14.85
CA MET A 7 5.18 -11.59 14.16
C MET A 7 6.17 -10.63 14.82
N ILE A 8 7.09 -10.05 14.03
CA ILE A 8 8.10 -9.10 14.49
C ILE A 8 8.03 -7.85 13.62
N GLY A 9 8.04 -6.66 14.22
CA GLY A 9 8.05 -5.40 13.49
C GLY A 9 9.41 -5.05 12.88
N ASP A 10 9.42 -4.31 11.78
CA ASP A 10 10.67 -3.83 11.16
C ASP A 10 11.42 -2.83 12.07
N ASN A 11 10.69 -1.96 12.78
CA ASN A 11 11.26 -1.05 13.76
C ASN A 11 11.47 -1.76 15.11
N ARG A 12 12.56 -2.52 15.22
CA ARG A 12 12.79 -3.51 16.29
C ARG A 12 12.78 -2.93 17.70
N ASP A 13 13.30 -1.72 17.89
CA ASP A 13 13.40 -1.11 19.22
C ASP A 13 12.09 -0.42 19.65
N ALA A 14 11.19 -0.15 18.71
CA ALA A 14 9.92 0.53 18.95
C ALA A 14 8.73 -0.27 18.42
N SER A 15 8.74 -1.60 18.64
CA SER A 15 7.65 -2.49 18.26
C SER A 15 7.24 -3.36 19.44
N LEU A 16 5.97 -3.25 19.85
CA LEU A 16 5.32 -4.22 20.72
C LEU A 16 4.82 -5.36 19.83
N ASP A 17 5.58 -6.45 19.81
CA ASP A 17 5.33 -7.60 18.92
C ASP A 17 5.49 -8.94 19.65
N ALA A 18 5.56 -10.06 18.91
CA ALA A 18 5.58 -11.41 19.48
C ALA A 18 6.72 -11.67 20.47
N ARG A 19 7.78 -10.84 20.48
CA ARG A 19 8.85 -10.89 21.50
C ARG A 19 8.33 -10.58 22.90
N PHE A 20 7.21 -9.88 23.02
CA PHE A 20 6.60 -9.48 24.29
C PHE A 20 5.31 -10.23 24.61
N PHE A 21 4.44 -10.45 23.62
CA PHE A 21 3.12 -11.07 23.84
C PHE A 21 2.98 -12.51 23.30
N GLY A 22 4.02 -13.08 22.70
CA GLY A 22 4.01 -14.45 22.18
C GLY A 22 3.45 -14.62 20.77
N PHE A 23 3.24 -15.86 20.34
CA PHE A 23 2.83 -16.19 18.98
C PHE A 23 1.38 -15.78 18.67
N VAL A 24 1.13 -15.36 17.43
CA VAL A 24 -0.19 -15.00 16.92
C VAL A 24 -0.84 -16.22 16.25
N PRO A 25 -2.05 -16.63 16.66
CA PRO A 25 -2.76 -17.74 16.01
C PRO A 25 -3.22 -17.36 14.58
N GLU A 26 -3.24 -18.34 13.67
CA GLU A 26 -3.61 -18.13 12.25
C GLU A 26 -4.99 -17.47 12.07
N GLU A 27 -5.97 -17.84 12.89
CA GLU A 27 -7.33 -17.31 12.83
C GLU A 27 -7.42 -15.78 13.04
N ASN A 28 -6.39 -15.18 13.66
CA ASN A 28 -6.31 -13.73 13.87
C ASN A 28 -5.67 -13.01 12.66
N ILE A 29 -5.19 -13.73 11.64
CA ILE A 29 -4.55 -13.17 10.46
C ILE A 29 -5.61 -12.90 9.39
N VAL A 30 -5.81 -11.62 9.07
CA VAL A 30 -6.81 -11.20 8.06
C VAL A 30 -6.28 -11.29 6.63
N GLY A 31 -4.97 -11.09 6.42
CA GLY A 31 -4.36 -11.14 5.09
C GLY A 31 -2.97 -10.52 5.04
N SER A 32 -2.46 -10.30 3.82
CA SER A 32 -1.14 -9.71 3.57
C SER A 32 -1.26 -8.33 2.90
N PRO A 33 -0.41 -7.36 3.27
CA PRO A 33 -0.37 -6.07 2.57
C PRO A 33 0.17 -6.28 1.15
N MET A 34 -0.49 -5.64 0.17
CA MET A 34 -0.13 -5.76 -1.25
C MET A 34 0.70 -4.57 -1.77
N PHE A 35 0.28 -3.34 -1.47
CA PHE A 35 0.96 -2.11 -1.91
C PHE A 35 0.58 -0.90 -1.05
N THR A 36 1.36 0.18 -1.15
CA THR A 36 1.04 1.47 -0.51
C THR A 36 0.23 2.35 -1.46
N TRP A 37 -1.06 2.55 -1.22
CA TRP A 37 -1.90 3.39 -2.10
C TRP A 37 -1.78 4.89 -1.82
N LEU A 38 -1.48 5.29 -0.57
CA LEU A 38 -1.32 6.68 -0.14
C LEU A 38 -0.19 6.78 0.91
N SER A 39 0.57 7.88 0.87
CA SER A 39 1.60 8.16 1.87
C SER A 39 1.71 9.66 2.15
N VAL A 40 1.18 10.09 3.29
CA VAL A 40 1.23 11.50 3.72
C VAL A 40 2.10 11.62 4.96
N GLU A 41 3.14 12.44 4.87
CA GLU A 41 4.01 12.81 5.98
C GLU A 41 3.42 13.99 6.75
N GLY A 42 3.54 13.98 8.07
CA GLY A 42 3.08 15.07 8.94
C GLY A 42 1.56 15.21 9.08
N LEU A 43 0.79 14.23 8.59
CA LEU A 43 -0.67 14.25 8.71
C LEU A 43 -1.13 14.19 10.17
N PHE A 44 -0.44 13.38 10.98
CA PHE A 44 -0.68 13.20 12.41
C PHE A 44 0.61 13.51 13.17
N PRO A 45 0.68 14.61 13.94
CA PRO A 45 1.84 14.91 14.76
C PRO A 45 1.89 14.00 15.99
N ASP A 46 3.09 13.53 16.34
CA ASP A 46 3.32 12.71 17.52
C ASP A 46 4.42 13.34 18.38
N ARG A 47 4.02 13.88 19.53
CA ARG A 47 4.94 14.55 20.48
C ARG A 47 5.91 13.58 21.15
N SER A 48 5.65 12.28 21.07
CA SER A 48 6.53 11.23 21.62
C SER A 48 7.54 10.69 20.61
N SER A 49 7.43 11.08 19.33
CA SER A 49 8.37 10.69 18.29
C SER A 49 9.67 11.51 18.36
N SER A 50 10.81 10.87 18.12
CA SER A 50 12.10 11.53 17.95
C SER A 50 12.22 12.30 16.62
N TYR A 51 11.29 12.08 15.69
CA TYR A 51 11.20 12.77 14.41
C TYR A 51 9.83 13.40 14.23
N GLN A 52 9.81 14.69 13.89
CA GLN A 52 8.60 15.42 13.53
C GLN A 52 8.86 16.18 12.22
N PRO A 53 8.07 15.97 11.16
CA PRO A 53 8.23 16.70 9.91
C PRO A 53 7.78 18.17 10.07
N ASP A 54 8.45 19.07 9.34
CA ASP A 54 8.18 20.52 9.34
C ASP A 54 6.85 20.93 8.68
N GLY A 55 6.05 19.96 8.23
CA GLY A 55 4.77 20.20 7.59
C GLY A 55 4.16 18.94 7.01
N LYS A 56 3.09 19.14 6.22
CA LYS A 56 2.40 18.06 5.52
C LYS A 56 2.97 17.90 4.11
N ARG A 57 3.40 16.69 3.76
CA ARG A 57 3.97 16.38 2.44
C ARG A 57 3.46 15.05 1.92
N LEU A 58 3.03 15.03 0.66
CA LEU A 58 2.66 13.79 -0.03
C LEU A 58 3.95 13.12 -0.55
N ARG A 59 4.17 11.86 -0.16
CA ARG A 59 5.36 11.06 -0.52
C ARG A 59 5.07 10.18 -1.71
N TRP A 60 5.05 10.80 -2.89
CA TRP A 60 4.78 10.16 -4.17
C TRP A 60 5.70 8.97 -4.46
N ASP A 61 6.95 9.06 -4.02
CA ASP A 61 7.98 8.03 -4.15
C ASP A 61 7.65 6.73 -3.41
N ARG A 62 6.67 6.74 -2.50
CA ARG A 62 6.22 5.55 -1.75
C ARG A 62 4.92 4.97 -2.28
N MET A 63 4.17 5.70 -3.10
CA MET A 63 2.86 5.29 -3.58
C MET A 63 2.94 4.28 -4.74
N PHE A 64 1.97 3.38 -4.79
CA PHE A 64 1.80 2.29 -5.75
C PHE A 64 3.00 1.33 -5.85
N LYS A 65 3.82 1.24 -4.79
CA LYS A 65 4.91 0.26 -4.69
C LYS A 65 4.43 -1.00 -3.99
N ALA A 66 4.74 -2.16 -4.56
CA ALA A 66 4.42 -3.46 -3.98
C ALA A 66 5.16 -3.68 -2.64
N THR A 67 4.48 -4.30 -1.68
CA THR A 67 5.08 -4.69 -0.39
C THR A 67 5.64 -6.12 -0.46
N ASN A 68 6.55 -6.45 0.46
CA ASN A 68 7.07 -7.82 0.63
C ASN A 68 7.77 -8.46 -0.58
N THR A 69 8.39 -7.68 -1.47
CA THR A 69 9.11 -8.18 -2.65
C THR A 69 10.56 -8.61 -2.35
N GLY A 70 11.10 -8.27 -1.18
CA GLY A 70 12.52 -8.50 -0.85
C GLY A 70 13.50 -7.51 -1.52
N GLU A 71 13.01 -6.64 -2.39
CA GLU A 71 13.82 -5.65 -3.11
C GLU A 71 13.81 -4.29 -2.39
N ALA A 72 14.97 -3.62 -2.37
CA ALA A 72 15.12 -2.28 -1.80
C ALA A 72 14.50 -1.21 -2.74
N GLU A 73 14.78 -1.30 -4.03
CA GLU A 73 14.29 -0.36 -5.04
C GLU A 73 13.01 -0.87 -5.71
N LYS A 74 11.89 -0.65 -5.04
CA LYS A 74 10.58 -1.12 -5.52
C LYS A 74 10.07 -0.28 -6.68
N THR A 75 9.67 -0.93 -7.76
CA THR A 75 8.94 -0.30 -8.88
C THR A 75 7.58 0.23 -8.44
N SER A 76 7.21 1.43 -8.89
CA SER A 76 5.87 1.99 -8.68
C SER A 76 4.97 1.68 -9.87
N TYR A 77 3.77 1.18 -9.59
CA TYR A 77 2.76 0.79 -10.57
C TYR A 77 1.64 1.83 -10.70
N TRP A 78 1.92 3.10 -10.40
CA TRP A 78 0.91 4.18 -10.46
C TRP A 78 0.30 4.33 -11.86
N TRP A 79 1.05 3.98 -12.91
CA TRP A 79 0.56 3.98 -14.30
C TRP A 79 -0.59 2.99 -14.52
N ILE A 80 -0.61 1.86 -13.81
CA ILE A 80 -1.73 0.90 -13.87
C ILE A 80 -2.99 1.57 -13.31
N ALA A 81 -2.87 2.25 -12.17
CA ALA A 81 -3.99 2.99 -11.59
C ALA A 81 -4.49 4.10 -12.53
N ALA A 82 -3.58 4.81 -13.21
CA ALA A 82 -3.94 5.81 -14.21
C ALA A 82 -4.69 5.20 -15.40
N ILE A 83 -4.23 4.05 -15.93
CA ILE A 83 -4.94 3.33 -17.01
C ILE A 83 -6.33 2.91 -16.56
N VAL A 84 -6.47 2.33 -15.37
CA VAL A 84 -7.77 1.91 -14.83
C VAL A 84 -8.71 3.09 -14.69
N LEU A 85 -8.24 4.25 -14.21
CA LEU A 85 -9.06 5.47 -14.11
C LEU A 85 -9.46 6.00 -15.48
N ILE A 86 -8.53 6.03 -16.45
CA ILE A 86 -8.82 6.44 -17.83
C ILE A 86 -9.87 5.53 -18.46
N LEU A 87 -9.74 4.21 -18.26
CA LEU A 87 -10.73 3.25 -18.76
C LEU A 87 -12.07 3.43 -18.06
N PHE A 88 -12.09 3.63 -16.74
CA PHE A 88 -13.32 3.81 -15.97
C PHE A 88 -14.09 5.07 -16.39
N PHE A 89 -13.43 6.23 -16.44
CA PHE A 89 -14.08 7.49 -16.79
C PHE A 89 -14.24 7.70 -18.30
N GLY A 90 -13.33 7.13 -19.10
CA GLY A 90 -13.35 7.21 -20.56
C GLY A 90 -14.13 6.08 -21.23
N TRP A 91 -14.70 5.14 -20.47
CA TRP A 91 -15.35 3.94 -21.01
C TRP A 91 -16.36 4.27 -22.10
N ASP A 92 -17.25 5.23 -21.85
CA ASP A 92 -18.30 5.62 -22.80
C ASP A 92 -17.72 6.17 -24.11
N PHE A 93 -16.60 6.90 -24.05
CA PHE A 93 -15.92 7.40 -25.24
C PHE A 93 -15.28 6.25 -26.03
N PHE A 94 -14.55 5.37 -25.35
CA PHE A 94 -13.90 4.22 -25.98
C PHE A 94 -14.94 3.25 -26.56
N ALA A 95 -16.01 2.95 -25.84
CA ALA A 95 -17.09 2.07 -26.30
C ALA A 95 -17.77 2.62 -27.56
N LYS A 96 -17.99 3.94 -27.64
CA LYS A 96 -18.51 4.60 -28.85
C LYS A 96 -17.54 4.50 -30.04
N LEU A 97 -16.25 4.66 -29.79
CA LEU A 97 -15.22 4.54 -30.83
C LEU A 97 -15.18 3.13 -31.44
N PHE A 98 -15.29 2.09 -30.60
CA PHE A 98 -15.31 0.70 -31.06
C PHE A 98 -16.60 0.37 -31.83
N ARG A 99 -17.77 0.82 -31.36
CA ARG A 99 -19.04 0.61 -32.08
C ARG A 99 -19.05 1.26 -33.46
N LYS A 100 -18.50 2.46 -33.61
CA LYS A 100 -18.43 3.15 -34.90
C LYS A 100 -17.58 2.38 -35.94
N LYS A 101 -16.60 1.61 -35.48
CA LYS A 101 -15.69 0.83 -36.33
C LYS A 101 -16.29 -0.49 -36.81
N GLU A 102 -17.37 -0.96 -36.19
CA GLU A 102 -18.14 -2.13 -36.65
C GLU A 102 -19.21 -1.74 -37.69
N GLU A 103 -19.57 -0.45 -37.75
CA GLU A 103 -20.57 0.10 -38.69
C GLU A 103 -19.96 0.54 -40.03
N GLU A 104 -18.63 0.65 -40.14
CA GLU A 104 -17.84 0.90 -41.38
C GLU A 104 -17.32 -0.42 -41.98
#